data_AF-A0A4V1SY60-F1
#
_entry.id   AF-A0A4V1SY60-F1
#
_cell.length_a   1.000
_cell.length_b   1.000
_cell.length_c   1.000
_cell.angle_alpha   90.00
_cell.angle_beta   90.00
_cell.angle_gamma   90.00
#
_symmetry.space_group_name_H-M   'P 1'
#
loop_
_entity.id
_entity.type
_entity.pdbx_description
1 polymer ?
#
loop_
_entity_poly.entity_id
_entity_poly.type
_entity_poly.pdbx_seq_one_letter_code
_entity_poly.pdbx_strand_id
1 'polypeptide(L)'
;MKACFSFLLLLTIGVTGCADPNTIVDRNQELPNHNWSYVNRLKYDVKIDDEAATYNVYFNLRVTAAYKYSNIFILLHRGGNGKPKQTTRYEFKLANLDGEWLGAGSGNLYAYQFRLLSGQKFPAK
;
A
#
# COMPACT_ATOMS: atom_id res chain seq x y z
N MET A 1 -14.72 42.95 22.85
CA MET A 1 -14.78 41.48 23.10
C MET A 1 -15.44 40.73 21.93
N LYS A 2 -14.96 40.91 20.68
CA LYS A 2 -15.50 40.20 19.50
C LYS A 2 -14.42 39.48 18.69
N ALA A 3 -13.15 39.88 18.84
CA ALA A 3 -12.02 39.30 18.11
C ALA A 3 -11.59 37.90 18.60
N CYS A 4 -11.77 37.57 19.89
CA CYS A 4 -11.44 36.24 20.42
C CYS A 4 -12.34 35.12 19.88
N PHE A 5 -13.60 35.42 19.56
CA PHE A 5 -14.54 34.40 19.10
C PHE A 5 -14.26 33.98 17.64
N SER A 6 -13.71 34.89 16.83
CA SER A 6 -13.36 34.61 15.43
C SER A 6 -12.10 33.76 15.28
N PHE A 7 -11.16 33.85 16.22
CA PHE A 7 -9.94 33.04 16.21
C PHE A 7 -10.20 31.58 16.59
N LEU A 8 -11.21 31.34 17.43
CA LEU A 8 -11.60 29.99 17.86
C LEU A 8 -12.28 29.19 16.73
N LEU A 9 -12.98 29.85 15.81
CA LEU A 9 -13.67 29.21 14.67
C LEU A 9 -12.70 28.78 13.56
N LEU A 10 -11.55 29.47 13.42
CA LEU A 10 -10.52 29.12 12.43
C LEU A 10 -9.73 27.86 12.84
N LEU A 11 -9.65 27.58 14.14
CA LEU A 11 -8.92 26.43 14.68
C LEU A 11 -9.68 25.10 14.55
N THR A 12 -11.02 25.14 14.44
CA THR A 12 -11.87 23.95 14.35
C THR A 12 -11.93 23.30 12.97
N ILE A 13 -11.46 23.97 11.91
CA ILE A 13 -11.53 23.45 10.53
C ILE A 13 -10.32 22.54 10.19
N GLY A 14 -9.31 22.46 11.07
CA GLY A 14 -8.01 21.86 10.74
C GLY A 14 -7.86 20.33 10.86
N VAL A 15 -8.90 19.54 11.15
CA VAL A 15 -8.71 18.12 11.54
C VAL A 15 -9.46 17.08 10.72
N THR A 16 -10.03 17.41 9.57
CA THR A 16 -10.48 16.38 8.64
C THR A 16 -9.26 15.75 7.97
N GLY A 17 -8.71 14.70 8.59
CA GLY A 17 -7.68 13.87 7.99
C GLY A 17 -8.16 13.26 6.67
N CYS A 18 -7.25 13.15 5.70
CA CYS A 18 -7.53 12.51 4.42
C CYS A 18 -7.53 10.99 4.63
N ALA A 19 -8.70 10.42 4.96
CA ALA A 19 -8.93 8.99 4.92
C ALA A 19 -9.96 8.71 3.83
N ASP A 20 -9.60 7.89 2.83
CA ASP A 20 -10.57 7.43 1.85
C ASP A 20 -11.52 6.44 2.55
N PRO A 21 -12.83 6.77 2.67
CA PRO A 21 -13.79 5.92 3.37
C PRO A 21 -13.97 4.54 2.69
N ASN A 22 -13.52 4.38 1.45
CA ASN A 22 -13.63 3.13 0.70
C ASN A 22 -12.42 2.19 0.90
N THR A 23 -11.43 2.60 1.69
CA THR A 23 -10.27 1.76 1.99
C THR A 23 -10.60 0.76 3.10
N ILE A 24 -10.62 -0.52 2.75
CA ILE A 24 -10.83 -1.61 3.72
C ILE A 24 -9.62 -1.77 4.65
N VAL A 25 -8.42 -1.71 4.08
CA VAL A 25 -7.17 -1.85 4.82
C VAL A 25 -6.04 -1.13 4.09
N ASP A 26 -5.27 -0.34 4.82
CA ASP A 26 -3.97 0.19 4.38
C ASP A 26 -2.96 -0.01 5.52
N ARG A 27 -1.95 -0.86 5.25
CA ARG A 27 -0.96 -1.29 6.23
C ARG A 27 0.40 -1.39 5.55
N ASN A 28 1.37 -0.74 6.18
CA ASN A 28 2.78 -0.86 5.83
C ASN A 28 3.55 -1.31 7.06
N GLN A 29 4.49 -2.21 6.84
CA GLN A 29 5.40 -2.68 7.88
C GLN A 29 6.84 -2.42 7.43
N GLU A 30 7.63 -1.87 8.34
CA GLU A 30 9.07 -1.73 8.13
C GLU A 30 9.74 -3.11 8.17
N LEU A 31 10.67 -3.33 7.25
CA LEU A 31 11.42 -4.56 7.17
C LEU A 31 12.72 -4.43 7.97
N PRO A 32 13.03 -5.37 8.88
CA PRO A 32 14.27 -5.35 9.64
C PRO A 32 15.48 -5.25 8.72
N ASN A 33 16.39 -4.33 9.04
CA ASN A 33 17.64 -4.09 8.30
C ASN A 33 17.42 -3.80 6.79
N HIS A 34 16.24 -3.31 6.39
CA HIS A 34 15.86 -3.10 5.00
C HIS A 34 16.01 -4.34 4.11
N ASN A 35 15.91 -5.53 4.69
CA ASN A 35 16.09 -6.79 3.97
C ASN A 35 14.76 -7.52 3.83
N TRP A 36 14.30 -7.67 2.59
CA TRP A 36 13.18 -8.54 2.27
C TRP A 36 13.64 -9.83 1.60
N SER A 37 13.59 -10.93 2.32
CA SER A 37 13.82 -12.27 1.77
C SER A 37 12.49 -12.98 1.52
N TYR A 38 12.46 -13.90 0.55
CA TYR A 38 11.26 -14.69 0.26
C TYR A 38 10.79 -15.57 1.43
N VAL A 39 11.67 -15.89 2.37
CA VAL A 39 11.31 -16.62 3.60
C VAL A 39 10.52 -15.74 4.57
N ASN A 40 10.75 -14.42 4.55
CA ASN A 40 10.07 -13.43 5.37
C ASN A 40 8.79 -12.94 4.68
N ARG A 41 7.75 -13.78 4.73
CA ARG A 41 6.45 -13.47 4.13
C ARG A 41 5.66 -12.49 5.01
N LEU A 42 5.25 -11.37 4.43
CA LEU A 42 4.26 -10.48 5.04
C LEU A 42 2.86 -11.07 4.84
N LYS A 43 2.11 -11.24 5.94
CA LYS A 43 0.74 -11.73 5.92
C LYS A 43 -0.17 -10.68 6.54
N TYR A 44 -1.24 -10.36 5.83
CA TYR A 44 -2.29 -9.47 6.32
C TYR A 44 -3.61 -10.23 6.30
N ASP A 45 -4.28 -10.26 7.45
CA ASP A 45 -5.64 -10.78 7.57
C ASP A 45 -6.62 -9.63 7.31
N VAL A 46 -7.49 -9.81 6.32
CA VAL A 46 -8.45 -8.78 5.88
C VAL A 46 -9.86 -9.29 6.12
N LYS A 47 -10.70 -8.45 6.73
CA LYS A 47 -12.13 -8.71 6.89
C LYS A 47 -12.87 -8.06 5.73
N ILE A 48 -13.60 -8.86 4.96
CA ILE A 48 -14.46 -8.39 3.87
C ILE A 48 -15.90 -8.53 4.36
N ASP A 49 -16.59 -7.39 4.50
CA ASP A 49 -17.97 -7.34 5.02
C ASP A 49 -19.02 -7.36 3.89
N ASP A 50 -18.69 -6.83 2.70
CA ASP A 50 -19.57 -6.86 1.52
C ASP A 50 -18.98 -7.78 0.43
N GLU A 51 -19.64 -8.89 0.17
CA GLU A 51 -19.19 -9.89 -0.80
C GLU A 51 -19.66 -9.62 -2.24
N ALA A 52 -20.70 -8.78 -2.39
CA ALA A 52 -21.21 -8.37 -3.70
C ALA A 52 -20.30 -7.31 -4.34
N ALA A 53 -19.63 -6.52 -3.50
CA ALA A 53 -18.66 -5.52 -3.89
C ALA A 53 -17.41 -6.12 -4.57
N THR A 54 -16.74 -5.27 -5.34
CA THR A 54 -15.49 -5.58 -6.01
C THR A 54 -14.37 -4.75 -5.45
N TYR A 55 -13.21 -5.37 -5.24
CA TYR A 55 -12.10 -4.79 -4.53
C TYR A 55 -10.86 -4.70 -5.42
N ASN A 56 -10.14 -3.59 -5.27
CA ASN A 56 -8.82 -3.43 -5.84
C ASN A 56 -7.78 -3.77 -4.78
N VAL A 57 -6.72 -4.46 -5.17
CA VAL A 57 -5.60 -4.80 -4.28
C VAL A 57 -4.37 -4.07 -4.78
N TYR A 58 -3.70 -3.37 -3.88
CA TYR A 58 -2.49 -2.61 -4.16
C TYR A 58 -1.32 -3.15 -3.36
N PHE A 59 -0.12 -2.99 -3.93
CA PHE A 59 1.15 -3.22 -3.27
C PHE A 59 1.83 -1.88 -3.05
N ASN A 60 1.94 -1.49 -1.79
CA ASN A 60 2.69 -0.31 -1.38
C ASN A 60 4.13 -0.72 -1.10
N LEU A 61 5.08 -0.11 -1.81
CA LEU A 61 6.50 -0.34 -1.61
C LEU A 61 7.18 0.99 -1.30
N ARG A 62 8.07 0.98 -0.32
CA ARG A 62 8.96 2.11 -0.02
C ARG A 62 10.38 1.59 0.00
N VAL A 63 11.25 2.23 -0.78
CA VAL A 63 12.68 1.91 -0.84
C VAL A 63 13.49 3.15 -0.53
N THR A 64 14.72 2.95 -0.07
CA THR A 64 15.70 4.02 0.01
C THR A 64 16.54 4.09 -1.26
N ALA A 65 17.24 5.21 -1.46
CA ALA A 65 18.22 5.38 -2.54
C ALA A 65 19.33 4.31 -2.54
N ALA A 66 19.52 3.58 -1.44
CA ALA A 66 20.52 2.50 -1.33
C ALA A 66 20.05 1.18 -1.97
N TYR A 67 18.79 1.06 -2.39
CA TYR A 67 18.31 -0.11 -3.11
C TYR A 67 18.97 -0.19 -4.50
N LYS A 68 19.62 -1.32 -4.79
CA LYS A 68 20.57 -1.43 -5.92
C LYS A 68 19.95 -1.81 -7.26
N TYR A 69 18.64 -2.04 -7.32
CA TYR A 69 17.96 -2.57 -8.50
C TYR A 69 16.92 -1.58 -9.02
N SER A 70 16.77 -1.53 -10.34
CA SER A 70 15.78 -0.71 -11.02
C SER A 70 14.40 -1.37 -11.10
N ASN A 71 14.25 -2.60 -10.61
CA ASN A 71 13.01 -3.36 -10.56
C ASN A 71 12.94 -4.24 -9.31
N ILE A 72 11.75 -4.74 -9.02
CA ILE A 72 11.50 -5.73 -7.97
C ILE A 72 10.52 -6.79 -8.46
N PHE A 73 10.79 -8.04 -8.11
CA PHE A 73 9.86 -9.15 -8.29
C PHE A 73 9.16 -9.47 -6.99
N ILE A 74 7.86 -9.69 -7.06
CA ILE A 74 7.07 -10.15 -5.91
C ILE A 74 6.22 -11.36 -6.27
N LEU A 75 5.92 -12.17 -5.25
CA LEU A 75 5.00 -13.29 -5.36
C LEU A 75 3.76 -12.99 -4.51
N LEU A 76 2.64 -12.74 -5.18
CA LEU A 76 1.36 -12.61 -4.52
C LEU A 76 0.79 -14.01 -4.32
N HIS A 77 0.62 -14.38 -3.06
CA HIS A 77 -0.02 -15.62 -2.67
C HIS A 77 -1.46 -15.36 -2.23
N ARG A 78 -2.42 -16.00 -2.88
CA ARG A 78 -3.85 -15.90 -2.58
C ARG A 78 -4.39 -17.28 -2.26
N GLY A 79 -5.10 -17.41 -1.15
CA GLY A 79 -5.74 -18.65 -0.73
C GLY A 79 -6.62 -18.40 0.48
N GLY A 80 -7.60 -19.27 0.70
CA GLY A 80 -8.61 -19.11 1.74
C GLY A 80 -9.83 -19.98 1.45
N ASN A 81 -10.63 -20.28 2.48
CA ASN A 81 -11.90 -21.01 2.39
C ASN A 81 -11.79 -22.35 1.65
N GLY A 82 -10.73 -23.13 1.96
CA GLY A 82 -10.51 -24.47 1.37
C GLY A 82 -10.04 -24.49 -0.09
N LYS A 83 -9.89 -23.34 -0.75
CA LYS A 83 -9.44 -23.28 -2.15
C LYS A 83 -7.91 -23.44 -2.28
N PRO A 84 -7.42 -24.04 -3.38
CA PRO A 84 -5.99 -24.13 -3.66
C PRO A 84 -5.32 -22.75 -3.65
N LYS A 85 -4.12 -22.69 -3.09
CA LYS A 85 -3.29 -21.48 -3.08
C LYS A 85 -2.87 -21.13 -4.51
N GLN A 86 -3.28 -19.97 -4.99
CA GLN A 86 -2.82 -19.40 -6.26
C GLN A 86 -1.63 -18.47 -6.00
N THR A 87 -0.62 -18.54 -6.87
CA THR A 87 0.56 -17.68 -6.80
C THR A 87 0.74 -16.95 -8.12
N THR A 88 0.86 -15.63 -8.06
CA THR A 88 1.11 -14.78 -9.23
C THR A 88 2.41 -14.02 -9.01
N ARG A 89 3.32 -14.07 -9.99
CA ARG A 89 4.54 -13.27 -9.98
C ARG A 89 4.29 -11.93 -10.66
N TYR A 90 4.67 -10.85 -10.01
CA TYR A 90 4.70 -9.51 -10.59
C TYR A 90 6.14 -9.02 -10.67
N GLU A 91 6.39 -8.20 -11.68
CA GLU A 91 7.60 -7.40 -11.80
C GLU A 91 7.18 -5.94 -11.85
N PHE A 92 7.85 -5.11 -11.05
CA PHE A 92 7.63 -3.66 -11.04
C PHE A 92 8.92 -2.93 -11.31
N LYS A 93 8.87 -2.01 -12.28
CA LYS A 93 9.95 -1.05 -12.52
C LYS A 93 9.92 0.02 -11.44
N LEU A 94 11.05 0.23 -10.77
CA LEU A 94 11.27 1.25 -9.74
C LEU A 94 12.06 2.44 -10.26
N ALA A 95 13.00 2.21 -11.19
CA ALA A 95 13.82 3.27 -11.76
C ALA A 95 14.02 3.10 -13.27
N ASN A 96 14.32 4.21 -13.95
CA ASN A 96 14.76 4.23 -15.34
C ASN A 96 16.19 3.66 -15.50
N LEU A 97 16.61 3.46 -16.75
CA LEU A 97 17.94 2.87 -17.06
C LEU A 97 19.10 3.77 -16.63
N ASP A 98 18.85 5.07 -16.52
CA ASP A 98 19.77 6.09 -16.00
C ASP A 98 19.78 6.20 -14.47
N GLY A 99 18.93 5.41 -13.77
CA GLY A 99 18.81 5.40 -12.32
C GLY A 99 17.81 6.40 -11.75
N GLU A 100 17.07 7.15 -12.57
CA GLU A 100 16.00 8.03 -12.10
C GLU A 100 14.86 7.21 -11.48
N TRP A 101 14.53 7.46 -10.21
CA TRP A 101 13.45 6.78 -9.51
C TRP A 101 12.07 7.25 -9.98
N LEU A 102 11.16 6.30 -10.21
CA LEU A 102 9.79 6.56 -10.68
C LEU A 102 8.80 6.80 -9.52
N GLY A 103 9.23 6.54 -8.29
CA GLY A 103 8.40 6.67 -7.08
C GLY A 103 8.33 8.11 -6.59
N ALA A 104 7.22 8.44 -5.94
CA ALA A 104 7.06 9.74 -5.28
C ALA A 104 7.85 9.77 -3.97
N GLY A 105 8.49 10.90 -3.66
CA GLY A 105 9.22 11.04 -2.41
C GLY A 105 10.17 12.24 -2.40
N SER A 106 10.97 12.33 -1.36
CA SER A 106 12.00 13.37 -1.22
C SER A 106 13.24 12.81 -0.53
N GLY A 107 14.40 13.39 -0.83
CA GLY A 107 15.69 12.95 -0.31
C GLY A 107 15.99 11.51 -0.70
N ASN A 108 16.18 10.66 0.31
CA ASN A 108 16.61 9.27 0.11
C ASN A 108 15.47 8.25 0.10
N LEU A 109 14.21 8.67 0.00
CA LEU A 109 13.05 7.79 0.16
C LEU A 109 12.10 7.88 -1.04
N TYR A 110 11.73 6.73 -1.60
CA TYR A 110 10.86 6.64 -2.76
C TYR A 110 9.71 5.68 -2.47
N ALA A 111 8.47 6.13 -2.68
CA ALA A 111 7.25 5.39 -2.44
C ALA A 111 6.53 5.07 -3.75
N TYR A 112 5.99 3.87 -3.81
CA TYR A 112 5.29 3.31 -4.95
C TYR A 112 3.98 2.69 -4.50
N GLN A 113 2.96 2.80 -5.34
CA GLN A 113 1.71 2.07 -5.19
C GLN A 113 1.39 1.38 -6.50
N PHE A 114 1.48 0.06 -6.51
CA PHE A 114 1.22 -0.76 -7.68
C PHE A 114 -0.12 -1.47 -7.55
N ARG A 115 -0.98 -1.38 -8.57
CA ARG A 115 -2.23 -2.17 -8.59
C ARG A 115 -1.89 -3.63 -8.93
N LEU A 116 -2.13 -4.53 -7.98
CA LEU A 116 -1.96 -5.97 -8.18
C LEU A 116 -3.17 -6.61 -8.83
N LEU A 117 -4.35 -6.26 -8.31
CA LEU A 117 -5.61 -6.81 -8.76
C LEU A 117 -6.64 -5.70 -8.90
N SER A 118 -7.51 -5.82 -9.89
CA SER A 118 -8.62 -4.91 -10.12
C SER A 118 -9.94 -5.67 -10.08
N GLY A 119 -10.96 -5.08 -9.48
CA GLY A 119 -12.34 -5.59 -9.53
C GLY A 119 -12.52 -7.01 -9.00
N GLN A 120 -11.73 -7.44 -8.02
CA GLN A 120 -11.80 -8.80 -7.49
C GLN A 120 -12.98 -8.96 -6.53
N LYS A 121 -13.70 -10.06 -6.67
CA LYS A 121 -14.67 -10.49 -5.66
C LYS A 121 -14.02 -11.47 -4.70
N PHE A 122 -14.24 -11.28 -3.42
CA PHE A 122 -13.84 -12.22 -2.39
C PHE A 122 -15.09 -12.96 -1.91
N PRO A 123 -15.21 -14.28 -2.14
CA PRO A 123 -16.39 -15.03 -1.74
C PRO A 123 -16.49 -15.13 -0.22
N ALA A 124 -17.73 -15.31 0.28
CA ALA A 124 -18.03 -15.67 1.66
C ALA A 124 -17.14 -16.77 2.20
N LYS A 125 -16.97 -16.77 3.52
CA LYS A 125 -16.56 -17.98 4.25
C LYS A 125 -17.59 -19.10 4.08
#